data_AF-A0A7C2HT63-F1
#
_entry.id   AF-A0A7C2HT63-F1
#
_cell.length_a   1.000
_cell.length_b   1.000
_cell.length_c   1.000
_cell.angle_alpha   90.00
_cell.angle_beta   90.00
_cell.angle_gamma   90.00
#
_symmetry.space_group_name_H-M   'P 1'
#
loop_
_entity.id
_entity.type
_entity.pdbx_description
1 polymer ?
#
loop_
_entity_poly.entity_id
_entity_poly.type
_entity_poly.pdbx_seq_one_letter_code
_entity_poly.pdbx_strand_id
1 'polypeptide(L)'
;MVPGDVLRESPPHPGLAALAAEVATCRACPRLVAWREEVARTRTRRFADQEYWGRPVPGFGDPRARVLVVGLAPAAHGGNRTGRIFTGDRSGDFLFAALHRTGFANRPVSEGPGDGLRLRGVYLAAAVRCAPPGNRPTPDERDRCLPYLVRELSLLEDVRVLVALGAFAWDAALRALAARGFPVRPRPRFGHGAEVAVGPYRLLGSFHPSQQNTFTGKLTEPMLDAVLVRARALAGLPGPAGTGSARGRSVGPAPSPPPPPRIAPAGASSRRTAGRRGRS
;
A
#
# COMPACT_ATOMS: atom_id res chain seq x y z
N MET A 1 -6.90 -18.42 -29.63
CA MET A 1 -6.08 -17.22 -29.87
C MET A 1 -6.88 -16.03 -29.34
N VAL A 2 -6.67 -15.66 -28.07
CA VAL A 2 -7.33 -14.47 -27.49
C VAL A 2 -6.40 -13.28 -27.77
N PRO A 3 -6.87 -12.18 -28.37
CA PRO A 3 -6.03 -11.01 -28.57
C PRO A 3 -5.47 -10.58 -27.22
N GLY A 4 -4.14 -10.51 -27.12
CA GLY A 4 -3.47 -10.02 -25.93
C GLY A 4 -4.00 -8.64 -25.60
N ASP A 5 -4.51 -8.47 -24.39
CA ASP A 5 -4.85 -7.17 -23.81
C ASP A 5 -3.53 -6.45 -23.54
N VAL A 6 -2.85 -6.03 -24.62
CA VAL A 6 -1.71 -5.12 -24.59
C VAL A 6 -2.24 -3.89 -23.88
N LEU A 7 -1.72 -3.61 -22.69
CA LEU A 7 -2.15 -2.52 -21.80
C LEU A 7 -2.31 -1.23 -22.62
N ARG A 8 -3.54 -0.95 -23.08
CA ARG A 8 -3.85 0.26 -23.84
C ARG A 8 -3.64 1.45 -22.91
N GLU A 9 -2.84 2.40 -23.38
CA GLU A 9 -2.49 3.59 -22.63
C GLU A 9 -3.74 4.44 -22.39
N SER A 10 -4.02 4.75 -21.12
CA SER A 10 -5.01 5.79 -20.79
C SER A 10 -4.39 7.15 -21.12
N PRO A 11 -5.07 8.01 -21.89
CA PRO A 11 -4.55 9.34 -22.17
C PRO A 11 -4.35 10.14 -20.87
N PRO A 12 -3.42 11.11 -20.84
CA PRO A 12 -3.18 11.91 -19.65
C PRO A 12 -4.45 12.65 -19.23
N HIS A 13 -4.82 12.55 -17.96
CA HIS A 13 -5.98 13.27 -17.42
C HIS A 13 -5.61 14.75 -17.19
N PRO A 14 -6.28 15.72 -17.84
CA PRO A 14 -5.86 17.12 -17.83
C PRO A 14 -5.81 17.72 -16.42
N GLY A 15 -6.78 17.38 -15.56
CA GLY A 15 -6.76 17.82 -14.16
C GLY A 15 -5.59 17.27 -13.33
N LEU A 16 -5.17 16.01 -13.55
CA LEU A 16 -4.02 15.43 -12.86
C LEU A 16 -2.71 16.03 -13.39
N ALA A 17 -2.63 16.31 -14.70
CA ALA A 17 -1.49 16.99 -15.30
C ALA A 17 -1.33 18.41 -14.75
N ALA A 18 -2.43 19.17 -14.66
CA ALA A 18 -2.43 20.51 -14.07
C ALA A 18 -2.02 20.49 -12.59
N LEU A 19 -2.57 19.54 -11.81
CA LEU A 19 -2.19 19.36 -10.41
C LEU A 19 -0.72 18.97 -10.25
N ALA A 20 -0.19 18.11 -11.11
CA ALA A 20 1.22 17.73 -11.10
C ALA A 20 2.14 18.93 -11.37
N ALA A 21 1.77 19.81 -12.32
CA ALA A 21 2.51 21.04 -12.61
C ALA A 21 2.50 22.01 -11.41
N GLU A 22 1.36 22.15 -10.72
CA GLU A 22 1.25 22.94 -9.50
C GLU A 22 2.11 22.35 -8.36
N VAL A 23 2.03 21.04 -8.15
CA VAL A 23 2.85 20.34 -7.14
C VAL A 23 4.33 20.60 -7.41
N ALA A 24 4.79 20.46 -8.65
CA ALA A 24 6.19 20.58 -9.03
C ALA A 24 6.82 21.96 -8.74
N THR A 25 6.00 23.01 -8.58
CA THR A 25 6.48 24.37 -8.28
C THR A 25 6.30 24.78 -6.81
N CYS A 26 5.67 23.93 -5.99
CA CYS A 26 5.37 24.25 -4.60
C CYS A 26 6.61 24.51 -3.73
N ARG A 27 6.54 25.59 -2.92
CA ARG A 27 7.57 26.00 -1.95
C ARG A 27 7.03 26.22 -0.52
N ALA A 28 5.85 25.68 -0.21
CA ALA A 28 5.14 25.96 1.05
C ALA A 28 5.83 25.48 2.34
N CYS A 29 6.86 24.62 2.25
CA CYS A 29 7.55 24.03 3.40
C CYS A 29 9.05 24.41 3.39
N PRO A 30 9.46 25.52 4.05
CA PRO A 30 10.84 26.03 3.97
C PRO A 30 11.92 24.99 4.29
N ARG A 31 11.72 24.17 5.33
CA ARG A 31 12.65 23.08 5.71
C ARG A 31 12.84 22.06 4.60
N LEU A 32 11.75 21.64 3.95
CA LEU A 32 11.79 20.65 2.87
C LEU A 32 12.36 21.23 1.59
N VAL A 33 12.07 22.50 1.31
CA VAL A 33 12.62 23.22 0.17
C VAL A 33 14.14 23.33 0.31
N ALA A 34 14.63 23.79 1.46
CA ALA A 34 16.06 23.88 1.71
C ALA A 34 16.74 22.50 1.59
N TRP A 35 16.17 21.47 2.20
CA TRP A 35 16.75 20.13 2.17
C TRP A 35 16.78 19.50 0.78
N ARG A 36 15.66 19.52 0.04
CA ARG A 36 15.57 18.84 -1.27
C ARG A 36 16.53 19.47 -2.29
N GLU A 37 16.71 20.79 -2.23
CA GLU A 37 17.60 21.57 -3.10
C GLU A 37 19.06 21.38 -2.69
N GLU A 38 19.36 21.34 -1.39
CA GLU A 38 20.71 21.05 -0.90
C GLU A 38 21.18 19.66 -1.33
N VAL A 39 20.32 18.65 -1.20
CA VAL A 39 20.63 17.28 -1.68
C VAL A 39 20.83 17.26 -3.20
N ALA A 40 20.05 18.03 -3.97
CA ALA A 40 20.17 18.10 -5.43
C ALA A 40 21.46 18.80 -5.89
N ARG A 41 21.94 19.77 -5.10
CA ARG A 41 23.18 20.50 -5.34
C ARG A 41 24.41 19.70 -4.93
N THR A 42 24.43 19.19 -3.71
CA THR A 42 25.59 18.46 -3.16
C THR A 42 25.73 17.08 -3.78
N ARG A 43 24.60 16.40 -4.01
CA ARG A 43 24.51 15.03 -4.53
C ARG A 43 25.29 14.04 -3.66
N THR A 44 25.07 12.75 -3.89
CA THR A 44 25.95 11.71 -3.32
C THR A 44 26.95 11.27 -4.37
N ARG A 45 28.14 10.82 -3.94
CA ARG A 45 29.21 10.36 -4.85
C ARG A 45 28.71 9.32 -5.86
N ARG A 46 27.80 8.43 -5.44
CA ARG A 46 27.21 7.40 -6.31
C ARG A 46 26.42 7.97 -7.50
N PHE A 47 25.93 9.19 -7.39
CA PHE A 47 25.06 9.85 -8.37
C PHE A 47 25.58 11.26 -8.70
N ALA A 48 26.90 11.48 -8.64
CA ALA A 48 27.50 12.81 -8.80
C ALA A 48 27.29 13.38 -10.22
N ASP A 49 27.28 12.49 -11.21
CA ASP A 49 27.10 12.73 -12.64
C ASP A 49 25.63 12.89 -13.06
N GLN A 50 24.68 12.61 -12.17
CA GLN A 50 23.25 12.68 -12.49
C GLN A 50 22.66 14.04 -12.17
N GLU A 51 21.78 14.52 -13.05
CA GLU A 51 20.91 15.65 -12.76
C GLU A 51 19.81 15.23 -11.78
N TYR A 52 19.57 16.06 -10.76
CA TYR A 52 18.54 15.83 -9.75
C TYR A 52 17.30 16.66 -10.04
N TRP A 53 16.13 16.08 -9.83
CA TRP A 53 14.85 16.78 -9.87
C TRP A 53 14.76 17.96 -8.89
N GLY A 54 15.18 17.77 -7.62
CA GLY A 54 15.30 18.85 -6.62
C GLY A 54 13.99 19.60 -6.30
N ARG A 55 12.84 19.04 -6.65
CA ARG A 55 11.51 19.66 -6.58
C ARG A 55 10.51 18.71 -5.91
N PRO A 56 9.29 19.18 -5.55
CA PRO A 56 8.24 18.27 -5.13
C PRO A 56 7.93 17.25 -6.23
N VAL A 57 7.64 16.02 -5.85
CA VAL A 57 7.40 14.89 -6.74
C VAL A 57 5.89 14.63 -6.81
N PRO A 58 5.25 14.83 -7.97
CA PRO A 58 3.84 14.50 -8.17
C PRO A 58 3.56 13.01 -8.05
N GLY A 59 2.27 12.66 -7.92
CA GLY A 59 1.83 11.28 -8.07
C GLY A 59 2.04 10.72 -9.48
N PHE A 60 1.97 9.40 -9.61
CA PHE A 60 2.21 8.68 -10.86
C PHE A 60 1.31 7.44 -10.97
N GLY A 61 0.68 7.24 -12.12
CA GLY A 61 -0.02 6.01 -12.45
C GLY A 61 -1.23 6.21 -13.34
N ASP A 62 -2.15 5.25 -13.30
CA ASP A 62 -3.34 5.23 -14.14
C ASP A 62 -4.34 6.33 -13.72
N PRO A 63 -4.73 7.26 -14.60
CA PRO A 63 -5.77 8.24 -14.29
C PRO A 63 -7.14 7.60 -14.01
N ARG A 64 -7.34 6.34 -14.44
CA ARG A 64 -8.56 5.54 -14.20
C ARG A 64 -8.36 4.53 -13.07
N ALA A 65 -7.40 4.80 -12.18
CA ALA A 65 -7.06 3.92 -11.08
C ALA A 65 -8.27 3.66 -10.18
N ARG A 66 -8.41 2.40 -9.77
CA ARG A 66 -9.36 2.00 -8.72
C ARG A 66 -8.70 1.82 -7.36
N VAL A 67 -7.37 1.71 -7.36
CA VAL A 67 -6.53 1.62 -6.16
C VAL A 67 -5.61 2.84 -6.10
N LEU A 68 -5.57 3.51 -4.95
CA LEU A 68 -4.62 4.57 -4.66
C LEU A 68 -3.63 4.08 -3.59
N VAL A 69 -2.35 3.98 -3.93
CA VAL A 69 -1.30 3.71 -2.95
C VAL A 69 -0.79 5.04 -2.40
N VAL A 70 -0.78 5.19 -1.08
CA VAL A 70 -0.28 6.38 -0.37
C VAL A 70 0.96 5.98 0.42
N GLY A 71 2.11 6.55 0.07
CA GLY A 71 3.35 6.43 0.83
C GLY A 71 3.65 7.63 1.71
N LEU A 72 4.84 7.62 2.31
CA LEU A 72 5.30 8.65 3.22
C LEU A 72 5.70 9.94 2.47
N ALA A 73 6.83 9.89 1.77
CA ALA A 73 7.44 11.00 1.05
C ALA A 73 8.54 10.46 0.11
N PRO A 74 9.01 11.24 -0.89
CA PRO A 74 10.17 10.88 -1.70
C PRO A 74 11.44 10.71 -0.87
N ALA A 75 12.30 9.76 -1.23
CA ALA A 75 13.64 9.68 -0.67
C ALA A 75 14.57 10.76 -1.28
N ALA A 76 15.55 11.19 -0.48
CA ALA A 76 16.54 12.20 -0.85
C ALA A 76 17.30 11.89 -2.16
N HIS A 77 17.65 10.61 -2.39
CA HIS A 77 18.32 10.13 -3.61
C HIS A 77 17.43 9.17 -4.43
N GLY A 78 16.14 9.09 -4.11
CA GLY A 78 15.12 8.38 -4.89
C GLY A 78 14.32 9.41 -5.70
N GLY A 79 13.05 9.60 -5.37
CA GLY A 79 12.18 10.54 -6.10
C GLY A 79 12.70 11.98 -6.18
N ASN A 80 13.46 12.47 -5.20
CA ASN A 80 14.08 13.81 -5.29
C ASN A 80 15.21 13.89 -6.33
N ARG A 81 15.78 12.76 -6.71
CA ARG A 81 16.72 12.64 -7.83
C ARG A 81 15.98 12.39 -9.14
N THR A 82 15.10 11.38 -9.15
CA THR A 82 14.51 10.84 -10.39
C THR A 82 13.27 11.61 -10.88
N GLY A 83 12.63 12.40 -10.02
CA GLY A 83 11.39 13.11 -10.36
C GLY A 83 10.15 12.24 -10.46
N ARG A 84 10.24 10.93 -10.15
CA ARG A 84 9.09 10.02 -10.09
C ARG A 84 8.94 9.43 -8.68
N ILE A 85 7.71 9.40 -8.18
CA ILE A 85 7.43 8.90 -6.83
C ILE A 85 7.75 7.40 -6.73
N PHE A 86 8.39 6.99 -5.63
CA PHE A 86 8.87 5.62 -5.40
C PHE A 86 9.93 5.12 -6.39
N THR A 87 10.68 6.00 -7.06
CA THR A 87 11.66 5.60 -8.07
C THR A 87 13.09 5.95 -7.65
N GLY A 88 14.03 5.01 -7.81
CA GLY A 88 15.45 5.24 -7.58
C GLY A 88 15.95 4.98 -6.16
N ASP A 89 15.17 4.27 -5.34
CA ASP A 89 15.59 3.77 -4.02
C ASP A 89 15.04 2.37 -3.77
N ARG A 90 15.59 1.68 -2.75
CA ARG A 90 15.23 0.29 -2.43
C ARG A 90 13.76 0.10 -2.01
N SER A 91 13.14 1.12 -1.42
CA SER A 91 11.73 1.01 -1.02
C SER A 91 10.84 1.02 -2.25
N GLY A 92 11.22 1.85 -3.22
CA GLY A 92 10.68 1.87 -4.57
C GLY A 92 10.82 0.55 -5.32
N ASP A 93 12.04 0.01 -5.37
CA ASP A 93 12.34 -1.28 -6.03
C ASP A 93 11.41 -2.39 -5.50
N PHE A 94 11.26 -2.47 -4.18
CA PHE A 94 10.41 -3.46 -3.52
C PHE A 94 8.92 -3.28 -3.88
N LEU A 95 8.44 -2.03 -3.91
CA LEU A 95 7.06 -1.71 -4.26
C LEU A 95 6.77 -2.03 -5.75
N PHE A 96 7.62 -1.60 -6.68
CA PHE A 96 7.40 -1.84 -8.11
C PHE A 96 7.50 -3.31 -8.49
N ALA A 97 8.39 -4.08 -7.85
CA ALA A 97 8.42 -5.53 -8.00
C ALA A 97 7.09 -6.18 -7.57
N ALA A 98 6.54 -5.76 -6.42
CA ALA A 98 5.25 -6.23 -5.93
C ALA A 98 4.08 -5.82 -6.84
N LEU A 99 4.05 -4.56 -7.32
CA LEU A 99 3.05 -4.08 -8.27
C LEU A 99 3.09 -4.89 -9.58
N HIS A 100 4.28 -5.26 -10.06
CA HIS A 100 4.40 -6.12 -11.23
C HIS A 100 3.88 -7.53 -10.97
N ARG A 101 4.32 -8.20 -9.89
CA ARG A 101 3.86 -9.55 -9.53
C ARG A 101 2.34 -9.62 -9.33
N THR A 102 1.72 -8.53 -8.88
CA THR A 102 0.28 -8.45 -8.62
C THR A 102 -0.55 -7.90 -9.79
N GLY A 103 0.09 -7.63 -10.94
CA GLY A 103 -0.57 -7.26 -12.18
C GLY A 103 -1.01 -5.79 -12.28
N PHE A 104 -0.42 -4.92 -11.46
CA PHE A 104 -0.62 -3.46 -11.51
C PHE A 104 0.41 -2.74 -12.38
N ALA A 105 1.59 -3.32 -12.61
CA ALA A 105 2.66 -2.75 -13.43
C ALA A 105 3.04 -3.67 -14.59
N ASN A 106 3.45 -3.09 -15.72
CA ASN A 106 3.93 -3.84 -16.90
C ASN A 106 5.39 -4.34 -16.78
N ARG A 107 6.16 -3.81 -15.82
CA ARG A 107 7.54 -4.21 -15.55
C ARG A 107 7.86 -4.03 -14.05
N PRO A 108 8.84 -4.78 -13.52
CA PRO A 108 9.15 -4.75 -12.08
C PRO A 108 10.05 -3.60 -11.64
N VAL A 109 10.65 -2.86 -12.58
CA VAL A 109 11.63 -1.81 -12.29
C VAL A 109 11.11 -0.45 -12.75
N SER A 110 11.36 0.57 -11.93
CA SER A 110 11.17 1.98 -12.26
C SER A 110 12.53 2.66 -12.23
N GLU A 111 12.97 3.22 -13.35
CA GLU A 111 14.28 3.86 -13.49
C GLU A 111 14.15 5.38 -13.51
N GLY A 112 13.09 5.89 -14.14
CA GLY A 112 12.79 7.31 -14.23
C GLY A 112 11.73 7.63 -15.29
N PRO A 113 11.33 8.90 -15.44
CA PRO A 113 10.47 9.33 -16.53
C PRO A 113 10.99 8.85 -17.90
N GLY A 114 10.10 8.31 -18.74
CA GLY A 114 10.46 7.82 -20.09
C GLY A 114 10.90 6.36 -20.19
N ASP A 115 11.06 5.63 -19.07
CA ASP A 115 11.48 4.23 -19.03
C ASP A 115 10.46 3.18 -19.54
N GLY A 116 9.33 3.62 -20.10
CA GLY A 116 8.25 2.74 -20.57
C GLY A 116 7.46 2.00 -19.48
N LEU A 117 7.69 2.31 -18.19
CA LEU A 117 6.87 1.79 -17.09
C LEU A 117 5.45 2.35 -17.19
N ARG A 118 4.46 1.46 -17.09
CA ARG A 118 3.03 1.77 -17.09
C ARG A 118 2.35 1.07 -15.93
N LEU A 119 1.45 1.79 -15.28
CA LEU A 119 0.57 1.27 -14.23
C LEU A 119 -0.86 1.17 -14.76
N ARG A 120 -1.60 0.13 -14.35
CA ARG A 120 -3.01 -0.08 -14.71
C ARG A 120 -3.84 -0.36 -13.47
N GLY A 121 -4.92 0.39 -13.27
CA GLY A 121 -5.81 0.25 -12.12
C GLY A 121 -5.24 0.76 -10.79
N VAL A 122 -4.01 1.29 -10.79
CA VAL A 122 -3.36 1.87 -9.61
C VAL A 122 -2.75 3.24 -9.90
N TYR A 123 -2.85 4.12 -8.92
CA TYR A 123 -2.15 5.41 -8.87
C TYR A 123 -1.32 5.48 -7.58
N LEU A 124 -0.12 6.04 -7.67
CA LEU A 124 0.83 6.16 -6.57
C LEU A 124 0.93 7.62 -6.14
N ALA A 125 0.75 7.90 -4.85
CA ALA A 125 0.87 9.21 -4.24
C ALA A 125 1.64 9.14 -2.92
N ALA A 126 1.93 10.29 -2.32
CA ALA A 126 2.56 10.37 -1.01
C ALA A 126 1.91 11.43 -0.13
N ALA A 127 1.96 11.21 1.19
CA ALA A 127 1.47 12.17 2.18
C ALA A 127 2.22 13.51 2.10
N VAL A 128 3.52 13.48 1.82
CA VAL A 128 4.37 14.66 1.60
C VAL A 128 5.09 14.55 0.26
N ARG A 129 5.15 15.64 -0.51
CA ARG A 129 5.63 15.63 -1.90
C ARG A 129 7.11 15.96 -2.03
N CYS A 130 7.76 16.42 -0.97
CA CYS A 130 9.19 16.74 -0.97
C CYS A 130 9.96 15.73 -0.13
N ALA A 131 11.24 15.50 -0.45
CA ALA A 131 12.10 14.70 0.41
C ALA A 131 12.29 15.40 1.78
N PRO A 132 12.00 14.73 2.90
CA PRO A 132 12.29 15.25 4.23
C PRO A 132 13.64 14.77 4.74
N PRO A 133 14.38 15.58 5.52
CA PRO A 133 15.56 15.15 6.25
C PRO A 133 15.29 13.86 7.05
N GLY A 134 16.18 12.87 6.91
CA GLY A 134 16.08 11.59 7.61
C GLY A 134 14.85 10.76 7.27
N ASN A 135 14.15 11.05 6.16
CA ASN A 135 12.85 10.47 5.81
C ASN A 135 11.79 10.67 6.92
N ARG A 136 11.84 11.82 7.61
CA ARG A 136 10.92 12.17 8.71
C ARG A 136 10.21 13.50 8.41
N PRO A 137 9.07 13.46 7.69
CA PRO A 137 8.22 14.64 7.58
C PRO A 137 7.54 14.95 8.91
N THR A 138 7.26 16.23 9.16
CA THR A 138 6.49 16.66 10.34
C THR A 138 4.98 16.58 10.08
N PRO A 139 4.15 16.56 11.13
CA PRO A 139 2.69 16.72 10.97
C PRO A 139 2.31 17.99 10.21
N ASP A 140 2.96 19.12 10.46
CA ASP A 140 2.68 20.38 9.75
C ASP A 140 3.02 20.29 8.27
N GLU A 141 4.09 19.57 7.90
CA GLU A 141 4.44 19.36 6.50
C GLU A 141 3.44 18.45 5.77
N ARG A 142 2.92 17.43 6.46
CA ARG A 142 1.79 16.63 5.98
C ARG A 142 0.57 17.51 5.78
N ASP A 143 0.21 18.32 6.77
CA ASP A 143 -1.02 19.12 6.72
C ASP A 143 -0.94 20.20 5.63
N ARG A 144 0.25 20.78 5.38
CA ARG A 144 0.49 21.64 4.21
C ARG A 144 0.42 20.90 2.87
N CYS A 145 0.81 19.62 2.82
CA CYS A 145 0.72 18.80 1.60
C CYS A 145 -0.65 18.12 1.38
N LEU A 146 -1.48 18.05 2.43
CA LEU A 146 -2.77 17.37 2.42
C LEU A 146 -3.71 17.85 1.30
N PRO A 147 -3.81 19.16 0.98
CA PRO A 147 -4.65 19.63 -0.12
C PRO A 147 -4.35 18.96 -1.47
N TYR A 148 -3.08 18.64 -1.75
CA TYR A 148 -2.71 17.93 -2.97
C TYR A 148 -3.24 16.49 -2.97
N LEU A 149 -3.16 15.78 -1.83
CA LEU A 149 -3.68 14.41 -1.74
C LEU A 149 -5.21 14.38 -1.86
N VAL A 150 -5.90 15.36 -1.28
CA VAL A 150 -7.36 15.51 -1.40
C VAL A 150 -7.76 15.77 -2.87
N ARG A 151 -7.01 16.62 -3.58
CA ARG A 151 -7.27 16.94 -4.99
C ARG A 151 -6.93 15.77 -5.92
N GLU A 152 -5.82 15.06 -5.71
CA GLU A 152 -5.51 13.81 -6.42
C GLU A 152 -6.66 12.81 -6.25
N LEU A 153 -7.10 12.56 -5.01
CA LEU A 153 -8.22 11.65 -4.73
C LEU A 153 -9.56 12.13 -5.34
N SER A 154 -9.76 13.44 -5.46
CA SER A 154 -10.97 14.00 -6.09
C SER A 154 -10.97 13.83 -7.61
N LEU A 155 -9.79 13.92 -8.25
CA LEU A 155 -9.62 13.74 -9.69
C LEU A 155 -9.62 12.26 -10.09
N LEU A 156 -9.25 11.36 -9.17
CA LEU A 156 -9.28 9.91 -9.38
C LEU A 156 -10.66 9.33 -9.04
N GLU A 157 -11.66 9.66 -9.86
CA GLU A 157 -13.10 9.36 -9.62
C GLU A 157 -13.41 7.86 -9.48
N ASP A 158 -12.60 7.01 -10.09
CA ASP A 158 -12.75 5.55 -10.08
C ASP A 158 -12.15 4.87 -8.83
N VAL A 159 -11.46 5.61 -7.95
CA VAL A 159 -10.84 5.04 -6.75
C VAL A 159 -11.89 4.47 -5.81
N ARG A 160 -11.67 3.23 -5.37
CA ARG A 160 -12.48 2.52 -4.37
C ARG A 160 -11.65 2.03 -3.20
N VAL A 161 -10.34 1.86 -3.39
CA VAL A 161 -9.43 1.32 -2.36
C VAL A 161 -8.22 2.22 -2.20
N LEU A 162 -7.88 2.55 -0.96
CA LEU A 162 -6.63 3.20 -0.60
C LEU A 162 -5.74 2.19 0.12
N VAL A 163 -4.45 2.14 -0.24
CA VAL A 163 -3.43 1.34 0.44
C VAL A 163 -2.42 2.27 1.07
N ALA A 164 -2.39 2.35 2.40
CA ALA A 164 -1.47 3.18 3.15
C ALA A 164 -0.21 2.40 3.56
N LEU A 165 0.95 2.90 3.13
CA LEU A 165 2.26 2.32 3.45
C LEU A 165 2.82 2.96 4.73
N GLY A 166 2.51 2.37 5.87
CA GLY A 166 2.93 2.81 7.20
C GLY A 166 1.92 3.72 7.91
N ALA A 167 2.11 3.89 9.23
CA ALA A 167 1.19 4.63 10.09
C ALA A 167 1.02 6.12 9.70
N PHE A 168 2.08 6.76 9.19
CA PHE A 168 2.00 8.15 8.76
C PHE A 168 1.14 8.33 7.50
N ALA A 169 1.31 7.44 6.51
CA ALA A 169 0.47 7.43 5.32
C ALA A 169 -0.98 7.04 5.64
N TRP A 170 -1.18 6.15 6.62
CA TRP A 170 -2.51 5.79 7.13
C TRP A 170 -3.22 7.00 7.73
N ASP A 171 -2.49 7.77 8.55
CA ASP A 171 -2.99 9.00 9.13
C ASP A 171 -3.37 10.03 8.05
N ALA A 172 -2.51 10.22 7.05
CA ALA A 172 -2.75 11.11 5.92
C ALA A 172 -3.96 10.67 5.07
N ALA A 173 -4.11 9.36 4.80
CA ALA A 173 -5.24 8.81 4.06
C ALA A 173 -6.57 9.05 4.79
N LEU A 174 -6.62 8.77 6.11
CA LEU A 174 -7.81 9.06 6.92
C LEU A 174 -8.16 10.55 6.96
N ARG A 175 -7.16 11.44 6.97
CA ARG A 175 -7.36 12.90 6.90
C ARG A 175 -7.89 13.33 5.53
N ALA A 176 -7.33 12.79 4.46
CA ALA A 176 -7.79 13.09 3.11
C ALA A 176 -9.24 12.62 2.90
N LEU A 177 -9.59 11.44 3.41
CA LEU A 177 -10.96 10.92 3.39
C LEU A 177 -11.92 11.76 4.25
N ALA A 178 -11.48 12.22 5.43
CA ALA A 178 -12.27 13.14 6.24
C ALA A 178 -12.53 14.47 5.52
N ALA A 179 -11.51 15.04 4.85
CA ALA A 179 -11.66 16.25 4.04
C ALA A 179 -12.55 16.05 2.80
N ARG A 180 -12.72 14.80 2.35
CA ARG A 180 -13.69 14.38 1.31
C ARG A 180 -15.10 14.15 1.86
N GLY A 181 -15.35 14.42 3.15
CA GLY A 181 -16.66 14.24 3.78
C GLY A 181 -16.89 12.88 4.44
N PHE A 182 -15.85 12.05 4.59
CA PHE A 182 -15.93 10.72 5.18
C PHE A 182 -15.08 10.59 6.45
N PRO A 183 -15.37 11.35 7.53
CA PRO A 183 -14.67 11.20 8.80
C PRO A 183 -15.01 9.86 9.46
N VAL A 184 -14.06 9.27 10.18
CA VAL A 184 -14.26 8.01 10.94
C VAL A 184 -13.93 8.23 12.41
N ARG A 185 -14.85 7.82 13.30
CA ARG A 185 -14.69 7.86 14.76
C ARG A 185 -15.21 6.55 15.39
N PRO A 186 -14.50 5.95 16.37
CA PRO A 186 -13.15 6.30 16.82
C PRO A 186 -12.11 6.14 15.70
N ARG A 187 -10.97 6.84 15.80
CA ARG A 187 -9.95 6.80 14.75
C ARG A 187 -9.36 5.38 14.66
N PRO A 188 -9.44 4.70 13.51
CA PRO A 188 -8.93 3.34 13.36
C PRO A 188 -7.41 3.28 13.56
N ARG A 189 -6.94 2.28 14.30
CA ARG A 189 -5.51 2.03 14.51
C ARG A 189 -4.89 1.45 13.25
N PHE A 190 -3.66 1.87 12.96
CA PHE A 190 -2.87 1.30 11.87
C PHE A 190 -2.38 -0.11 12.23
N GLY A 191 -2.36 -1.00 11.24
CA GLY A 191 -1.69 -2.30 11.28
C GLY A 191 -1.47 -2.84 9.87
N HIS A 192 -0.49 -3.73 9.69
CA HIS A 192 -0.35 -4.45 8.43
C HIS A 192 -1.53 -5.42 8.25
N GLY A 193 -2.14 -5.41 7.06
CA GLY A 193 -3.35 -6.16 6.77
C GLY A 193 -4.63 -5.54 7.37
N ALA A 194 -4.54 -4.41 8.07
CA ALA A 194 -5.72 -3.73 8.59
C ALA A 194 -6.62 -3.29 7.42
N GLU A 195 -7.91 -3.58 7.52
CA GLU A 195 -8.92 -3.21 6.52
C GLU A 195 -10.06 -2.45 7.22
N VAL A 196 -10.38 -1.26 6.71
CA VAL A 196 -11.42 -0.40 7.29
C VAL A 196 -12.31 0.14 6.18
N ALA A 197 -13.63 0.10 6.39
CA ALA A 197 -14.58 0.81 5.54
C ALA A 197 -14.63 2.29 5.94
N VAL A 198 -14.50 3.19 4.96
CA VAL A 198 -14.53 4.64 5.16
C VAL A 198 -15.43 5.27 4.10
N GLY A 199 -16.72 5.45 4.42
CA GLY A 199 -17.72 5.83 3.43
C GLY A 199 -17.74 4.84 2.25
N PRO A 200 -17.58 5.30 0.99
CA PRO A 200 -17.55 4.43 -0.18
C PRO A 200 -16.19 3.73 -0.40
N TYR A 201 -15.19 4.01 0.43
CA TYR A 201 -13.83 3.52 0.25
C TYR A 201 -13.50 2.35 1.19
N ARG A 202 -12.54 1.53 0.77
CA ARG A 202 -11.78 0.64 1.64
C ARG A 202 -10.40 1.21 1.88
N LEU A 203 -9.97 1.28 3.14
CA LEU A 203 -8.61 1.65 3.51
C LEU A 203 -7.87 0.39 4.01
N LEU A 204 -6.77 0.08 3.34
CA LEU A 204 -5.87 -1.01 3.69
C LEU A 204 -4.56 -0.48 4.27
N GLY A 205 -4.06 -1.14 5.31
CA GLY A 205 -2.77 -0.84 5.93
C GLY A 205 -1.70 -1.85 5.50
N SER A 206 -0.52 -1.36 5.15
CA SER A 206 0.68 -2.20 5.02
C SER A 206 1.84 -1.55 5.77
N PHE A 207 2.77 -2.35 6.29
CA PHE A 207 4.04 -1.79 6.74
C PHE A 207 4.75 -1.12 5.55
N HIS A 208 5.48 -0.05 5.84
CA HIS A 208 6.24 0.65 4.80
C HIS A 208 7.34 -0.27 4.25
N PRO A 209 7.58 -0.34 2.93
CA PRO A 209 8.64 -1.17 2.35
C PRO A 209 10.03 -0.54 2.53
N SER A 210 10.32 0.04 3.70
CA SER A 210 11.66 0.57 3.98
C SER A 210 12.66 -0.58 4.11
N GLN A 211 13.93 -0.32 3.79
CA GLN A 211 15.01 -1.31 3.98
C GLN A 211 15.01 -1.89 5.38
N GLN A 212 14.76 -1.06 6.41
CA GLN A 212 14.66 -1.54 7.78
C GLN A 212 13.58 -2.62 7.94
N ASN A 213 12.38 -2.42 7.39
CA ASN A 213 11.30 -3.39 7.52
C ASN A 213 11.53 -4.63 6.65
N THR A 214 12.10 -4.47 5.45
CA THR A 214 12.30 -5.58 4.52
C THR A 214 13.50 -6.46 4.92
N PHE A 215 14.61 -5.88 5.36
CA PHE A 215 15.78 -6.64 5.81
C PHE A 215 15.55 -7.37 7.14
N THR A 216 14.72 -6.82 8.02
CA THR A 216 14.38 -7.48 9.31
C THR A 216 13.27 -8.52 9.16
N GLY A 217 12.68 -8.69 7.97
CA GLY A 217 11.53 -9.58 7.74
C GLY A 217 10.21 -9.07 8.34
N LYS A 218 10.18 -7.87 8.92
CA LYS A 218 8.94 -7.23 9.40
C LYS A 218 7.94 -7.01 8.26
N LEU A 219 8.42 -6.80 7.05
CA LEU A 219 7.63 -6.89 5.82
C LEU A 219 8.34 -7.80 4.83
N THR A 220 7.68 -8.87 4.41
CA THR A 220 8.16 -9.76 3.35
C THR A 220 7.45 -9.47 2.02
N GLU A 221 7.99 -9.97 0.91
CA GLU A 221 7.36 -9.82 -0.40
C GLU A 221 5.95 -10.43 -0.43
N PRO A 222 5.70 -11.66 0.05
CA PRO A 222 4.35 -12.23 0.07
C PRO A 222 3.34 -11.41 0.89
N MET A 223 3.80 -10.75 1.95
CA MET A 223 2.95 -9.88 2.78
C MET A 223 2.48 -8.64 2.00
N LEU A 224 3.39 -7.97 1.28
CA LEU A 224 3.00 -6.83 0.46
C LEU A 224 2.12 -7.26 -0.73
N ASP A 225 2.48 -8.37 -1.38
CA ASP A 225 1.71 -8.94 -2.48
C ASP A 225 0.27 -9.27 -2.03
N ALA A 226 0.10 -9.86 -0.84
CA ALA A 226 -1.23 -10.17 -0.29
C ALA A 226 -2.09 -8.92 -0.10
N VAL A 227 -1.52 -7.81 0.40
CA VAL A 227 -2.24 -6.53 0.54
C VAL A 227 -2.65 -5.98 -0.83
N LEU A 228 -1.77 -6.03 -1.82
CA LEU A 228 -2.06 -5.54 -3.18
C LEU A 228 -3.09 -6.40 -3.90
N VAL A 229 -3.02 -7.74 -3.77
CA VAL A 229 -4.05 -8.66 -4.28
C VAL A 229 -5.40 -8.40 -3.61
N ARG A 230 -5.41 -8.19 -2.29
CA ARG A 230 -6.63 -7.82 -1.56
C ARG A 230 -7.19 -6.49 -2.06
N ALA A 231 -6.34 -5.49 -2.28
CA ALA A 231 -6.76 -4.19 -2.83
C ALA A 231 -7.40 -4.35 -4.21
N ARG A 232 -6.82 -5.20 -5.06
CA ARG A 232 -7.34 -5.49 -6.40
C ARG A 232 -8.73 -6.13 -6.35
N ALA A 233 -8.91 -7.13 -5.48
CA ALA A 233 -10.18 -7.81 -5.29
C ALA A 233 -11.27 -6.82 -4.80
N LEU A 234 -10.95 -5.99 -3.80
CA LEU A 234 -11.88 -4.98 -3.27
C LEU A 234 -12.22 -3.89 -4.30
N ALA A 235 -11.31 -3.60 -5.24
CA ALA A 235 -11.52 -2.66 -6.32
C ALA A 235 -12.35 -3.24 -7.50
N GLY A 236 -12.72 -4.53 -7.45
CA GLY A 236 -13.42 -5.22 -8.53
C GLY A 236 -12.59 -5.31 -9.82
N LEU A 237 -11.27 -5.30 -9.70
CA LEU A 237 -10.37 -5.46 -10.84
C LEU A 237 -10.18 -6.96 -11.14
N PRO A 238 -10.05 -7.37 -12.42
CA PRO A 238 -9.77 -8.77 -12.77
C PRO A 238 -8.51 -9.30 -12.10
N GLY A 239 -8.40 -10.62 -11.90
CA GLY A 239 -7.18 -11.26 -11.37
C GLY A 239 -5.94 -11.03 -12.26
N PRO A 240 -4.71 -11.27 -11.76
CA PRO A 240 -3.51 -11.08 -12.57
C PRO A 240 -3.55 -12.00 -13.78
N ALA A 241 -3.37 -11.44 -14.98
CA ALA A 241 -3.24 -12.24 -16.18
C ALA A 241 -1.95 -13.07 -16.05
N GLY A 242 -2.07 -14.38 -15.83
CA GLY A 242 -0.92 -15.29 -15.73
C GLY A 242 -0.84 -16.19 -14.50
N THR A 243 -1.78 -16.15 -13.57
CA THR A 243 -2.04 -17.36 -12.76
C THR A 243 -3.23 -18.06 -13.38
N GLY A 244 -3.00 -19.18 -14.05
CA GLY A 244 -4.09 -20.03 -14.55
C GLY A 244 -5.05 -20.32 -13.40
N SER A 245 -6.18 -19.62 -13.37
CA SER A 245 -7.33 -20.06 -12.62
C SER A 245 -7.75 -21.36 -13.27
N ALA A 246 -7.42 -22.48 -12.61
CA ALA A 246 -8.21 -23.68 -12.74
C ALA A 246 -9.67 -23.24 -12.62
N ARG A 247 -10.41 -23.39 -13.73
CA ARG A 247 -11.84 -23.16 -13.76
C ARG A 247 -12.45 -23.85 -12.56
N GLY A 248 -13.30 -23.13 -11.85
CA GLY A 248 -13.98 -23.62 -10.66
C GLY A 248 -14.53 -25.02 -10.86
N ARG A 249 -14.01 -25.98 -10.11
CA ARG A 249 -14.85 -27.05 -9.60
C ARG A 249 -15.61 -26.43 -8.45
N SER A 250 -16.94 -26.48 -8.52
CA SER A 250 -17.81 -26.21 -7.40
C SER A 250 -17.29 -27.03 -6.21
N VAL A 251 -16.77 -26.35 -5.19
CA VAL A 251 -16.57 -26.97 -3.88
C VAL A 251 -17.98 -27.22 -3.37
N GLY A 252 -18.40 -28.49 -3.42
CA GLY A 252 -19.60 -28.95 -2.73
C GLY A 252 -19.49 -28.61 -1.23
N PRO A 253 -20.60 -28.57 -0.50
CA PRO A 253 -20.60 -28.18 0.90
C PRO A 253 -19.60 -29.03 1.69
N ALA A 254 -18.87 -28.38 2.61
CA ALA A 254 -17.89 -29.03 3.46
C ALA A 254 -18.52 -30.26 4.15
N PRO A 255 -17.81 -31.40 4.22
CA PRO A 255 -18.31 -32.55 4.96
C PRO A 255 -18.50 -32.17 6.43
N SER A 256 -19.63 -32.57 7.00
CA SER A 256 -19.95 -32.38 8.42
C SER A 256 -18.85 -32.95 9.31
N PRO A 257 -18.54 -32.29 10.45
CA PRO A 257 -17.55 -32.81 11.39
C PRO A 257 -17.98 -34.20 11.92
N PRO A 258 -17.01 -35.10 12.21
CA PRO A 258 -17.34 -36.41 12.75
C PRO A 258 -18.01 -36.27 14.13
N PRO A 259 -18.95 -37.17 14.49
CA PRO A 259 -19.59 -37.14 15.78
C PRO A 259 -18.58 -37.36 16.90
N PRO A 260 -18.79 -36.76 18.10
CA PRO A 260 -17.90 -36.96 19.23
C PRO A 260 -17.87 -38.45 19.64
N PRO A 261 -16.75 -38.92 20.23
CA PRO A 261 -16.61 -40.30 20.66
C PRO A 261 -17.65 -40.64 21.74
N ARG A 262 -18.25 -41.84 21.61
CA ARG A 262 -19.20 -42.37 22.59
C ARG A 262 -18.48 -42.65 23.91
N ILE A 263 -18.85 -41.92 24.95
CA ILE A 263 -18.42 -42.20 26.33
C ILE A 263 -19.13 -43.48 26.77
N ALA A 264 -18.37 -44.53 27.07
CA ALA A 264 -18.88 -45.76 27.66
C ALA A 264 -19.33 -45.48 29.12
N PRO A 265 -20.47 -46.06 29.57
CA PRO A 265 -20.94 -45.85 30.93
C PRO A 265 -19.98 -46.47 31.96
N ALA A 266 -19.67 -45.70 33.00
CA ALA A 266 -18.90 -46.15 34.14
C ALA A 266 -19.60 -47.35 34.81
N GLY A 267 -18.93 -48.51 34.81
CA GLY A 267 -19.36 -49.70 35.51
C GLY A 267 -19.44 -49.46 37.02
N ALA A 268 -20.58 -49.85 37.60
CA ALA A 268 -20.81 -49.84 39.02
C ALA A 268 -19.78 -50.71 39.76
N SER A 269 -18.97 -50.09 40.63
CA SER A 269 -18.12 -50.80 41.58
C SER A 269 -19.00 -51.45 42.65
N SER A 270 -18.89 -52.78 42.72
CA SER A 270 -19.58 -53.62 43.69
C SER A 270 -19.00 -53.45 45.08
N ARG A 271 -19.91 -53.22 46.05
CA ARG A 271 -19.63 -53.25 47.49
C ARG A 271 -19.12 -54.64 47.86
N ARG A 272 -17.89 -54.74 48.39
CA ARG A 272 -17.46 -55.89 49.19
C ARG A 272 -17.46 -55.52 50.66
N THR A 273 -18.24 -56.32 51.38
CA THR A 273 -18.34 -56.45 52.83
C THR A 273 -17.06 -57.03 53.44
N ALA A 274 -16.53 -56.36 54.46
CA ALA A 274 -15.75 -56.93 55.56
C ALA A 274 -16.00 -55.98 56.75
N GLY A 275 -16.38 -56.38 57.95
CA GLY A 275 -16.10 -57.62 58.65
C GLY A 275 -15.73 -57.18 60.06
N ARG A 276 -16.73 -57.07 60.93
CA ARG A 276 -16.63 -56.61 62.33
C ARG A 276 -16.08 -57.73 63.21
N ARG A 277 -14.89 -57.55 63.81
CA ARG A 277 -14.36 -58.17 65.06
C ARG A 277 -13.26 -57.21 65.54
N GLY A 278 -13.16 -56.71 66.76
CA GLY A 278 -13.72 -57.08 68.05
C GLY A 278 -12.56 -57.34 69.02
N ARG A 279 -12.52 -56.55 70.12
CA ARG A 279 -11.74 -56.76 71.37
C ARG A 279 -10.22 -56.57 71.24
N SER A 280 -9.47 -56.00 72.19
CA SER A 280 -9.70 -55.45 73.54
C SER A 280 -8.57 -54.44 73.79
#